data_AF-A0A7V9SKF6-F1
#
_entry.id   AF-A0A7V9SKF6-F1
#
_cell.length_a   1.000
_cell.length_b   1.000
_cell.length_c   1.000
_cell.angle_alpha   90.00
_cell.angle_beta   90.00
_cell.angle_gamma   90.00
#
_symmetry.space_group_name_H-M   'P 1'
#
loop_
_entity.id
_entity.type
_entity.pdbx_description
1 polymer ?
#
loop_
_entity_poly.entity_id
_entity_poly.type
_entity_poly.pdbx_seq_one_letter_code
_entity_poly.pdbx_strand_id
1 'polypeptide(L)'
;MTRRVPGIRIWLFLLPLAGVIAGAGLAQPLGLIPQRRREAAAALLAVALTLGLSVHALRTDAVLDPTLGDVSTFRDAPEVAAYFATSLTPGDRVLTDIPVDAPLEYYFGRLGVPRSYLAWDSMRSTATARLEGGERLIVVVNPVVGQTFGSVLRVNGVDPDALIEATAPRTFAHGASLHFLRWRSPAGG
;
A
#
# COMPACT_ATOMS: atom_id res chain seq x y z
N MET A 1 6.98 0.44 21.83
CA MET A 1 5.87 0.98 21.02
C MET A 1 4.82 -0.11 20.84
N THR A 2 3.62 0.05 21.42
CA THR A 2 2.53 -0.92 21.30
C THR A 2 1.76 -0.67 20.00
N ARG A 3 1.90 -1.59 19.03
CA ARG A 3 1.15 -1.55 17.76
C ARG A 3 -0.34 -1.76 18.05
N ARG A 4 -1.12 -0.68 18.09
CA ARG A 4 -2.59 -0.78 18.16
C ARG A 4 -3.07 -1.35 16.82
N VAL A 5 -3.62 -2.55 16.83
CA VAL A 5 -4.32 -3.11 15.67
C VAL A 5 -5.43 -2.14 15.30
N PRO A 6 -5.55 -1.70 14.03
CA PRO A 6 -6.61 -0.78 13.63
C PRO A 6 -7.96 -1.39 14.03
N GLY A 7 -8.71 -0.74 14.92
CA GLY A 7 -9.96 -1.28 15.47
C GLY A 7 -10.97 -1.67 14.39
N ILE A 8 -10.87 -1.05 13.20
CA ILE A 8 -11.70 -1.35 12.04
C ILE A 8 -11.60 -2.81 11.57
N ARG A 9 -10.45 -3.48 11.77
CA ARG A 9 -10.29 -4.89 11.39
C ARG A 9 -11.12 -5.81 12.29
N ILE A 10 -11.30 -5.44 13.55
CA ILE A 10 -12.11 -6.21 14.51
C ILE A 10 -13.59 -6.13 14.11
N TRP A 11 -14.04 -4.97 13.64
CA TRP A 11 -15.41 -4.78 13.16
C TRP A 11 -15.77 -5.69 11.98
N LEU A 12 -14.82 -6.00 11.09
CA LEU A 12 -15.06 -6.94 9.99
C LEU A 12 -15.40 -8.36 10.49
N PHE A 13 -14.83 -8.78 11.62
CA PHE A 13 -15.17 -10.08 12.22
C PHE A 13 -16.51 -10.07 12.96
N LEU A 14 -16.99 -8.89 13.35
CA LEU A 14 -18.30 -8.73 13.99
C LEU A 14 -19.45 -8.61 12.99
N LEU A 15 -19.17 -8.29 11.72
CA LEU A 15 -20.18 -8.15 10.66
C LEU A 15 -21.07 -9.39 10.50
N PRO A 16 -20.55 -10.64 10.45
CA PRO A 16 -21.39 -11.83 10.36
C PRO A 16 -22.32 -11.97 11.58
N LEU A 17 -21.80 -11.71 12.78
CA LEU A 17 -22.60 -11.79 14.01
C LEU A 17 -23.70 -10.72 14.03
N ALA A 18 -23.36 -9.49 13.66
CA ALA A 18 -24.32 -8.40 13.51
C ALA A 18 -25.40 -8.75 12.47
N GLY A 19 -25.03 -9.40 11.36
CA GLY A 19 -25.95 -9.89 10.34
C GLY A 19 -26.93 -10.93 10.88
N VAL A 20 -26.45 -11.89 11.68
CA VAL A 20 -27.32 -12.89 12.33
C VAL A 20 -28.30 -12.23 13.30
N ILE A 21 -27.82 -11.32 14.16
CA ILE A 21 -28.66 -10.61 15.12
C ILE A 21 -29.72 -9.75 14.42
N ALA A 22 -29.32 -9.00 13.38
CA ALA A 22 -30.23 -8.20 12.57
C ALA A 22 -31.27 -9.08 11.86
N GLY A 23 -30.85 -10.20 11.26
CA GLY A 23 -31.74 -11.15 10.61
C GLY A 23 -32.76 -11.75 11.58
N ALA A 24 -32.34 -12.15 12.78
CA ALA A 24 -33.24 -12.67 13.81
C ALA A 24 -34.27 -11.61 14.27
N GLY A 25 -33.83 -10.36 14.47
CA GLY A 25 -34.72 -9.25 14.82
C GLY A 25 -35.75 -8.94 13.74
N LEU A 26 -35.36 -9.00 12.47
CA LEU A 26 -36.27 -8.78 11.34
C LEU A 26 -37.23 -9.95 11.09
N ALA A 27 -36.86 -11.18 11.46
CA ALA A 27 -37.70 -12.35 11.29
C ALA A 27 -38.90 -12.38 12.28
N GLN A 28 -38.75 -11.80 13.48
CA GLN A 28 -39.83 -11.75 14.47
C GLN A 28 -41.11 -11.07 13.97
N PRO A 29 -41.09 -9.82 13.45
CA PRO A 29 -42.29 -9.16 12.95
C PRO A 29 -42.87 -9.85 11.70
N LEU A 30 -42.03 -10.47 10.85
CA LEU A 30 -42.53 -11.32 9.74
C LEU A 30 -43.31 -12.52 10.26
N GLY A 31 -43.04 -12.95 11.49
CA GLY A 31 -43.81 -13.92 12.26
C GLY A 31 -45.30 -13.57 12.35
N LEU A 32 -45.61 -12.29 12.48
CA LEU A 32 -46.97 -11.77 12.65
C LEU A 32 -47.75 -11.68 11.34
N ILE A 33 -47.06 -11.80 10.19
CA ILE A 33 -47.68 -11.72 8.87
C ILE A 33 -48.26 -13.10 8.49
N PRO A 34 -49.49 -13.16 7.94
CA PRO A 34 -50.08 -14.42 7.47
C PRO A 34 -49.17 -15.14 6.48
N GLN A 35 -49.08 -16.46 6.60
CA GLN A 35 -48.15 -17.29 5.83
C GLN A 35 -48.22 -17.05 4.31
N ARG A 36 -49.43 -16.83 3.77
CA ARG A 36 -49.64 -16.53 2.33
C ARG A 36 -48.99 -15.24 1.84
N ARG A 37 -48.70 -14.29 2.73
CA ARG A 37 -48.08 -12.99 2.40
C ARG A 37 -46.65 -12.86 2.91
N ARG A 38 -46.18 -13.80 3.76
CA ARG A 38 -44.88 -13.72 4.41
C ARG A 38 -43.72 -13.68 3.41
N GLU A 39 -43.79 -14.48 2.35
CA GLU A 39 -42.75 -14.53 1.31
C GLU A 39 -42.64 -13.20 0.56
N ALA A 40 -43.76 -12.65 0.08
CA ALA A 40 -43.77 -11.34 -0.57
C ALA A 40 -43.30 -10.21 0.36
N ALA A 41 -43.71 -10.23 1.64
CA ALA A 41 -43.25 -9.27 2.63
C ALA A 41 -41.74 -9.37 2.90
N ALA A 42 -41.21 -10.59 3.00
CA ALA A 42 -39.78 -10.83 3.16
C ALA A 42 -38.98 -10.34 1.94
N ALA A 43 -39.46 -10.61 0.72
CA ALA A 43 -38.84 -10.14 -0.51
C ALA A 43 -38.81 -8.60 -0.59
N LEU A 44 -39.94 -7.95 -0.29
CA LEU A 44 -40.02 -6.48 -0.26
C LEU A 44 -39.09 -5.88 0.79
N LEU A 45 -39.03 -6.47 1.99
CA LEU A 45 -38.12 -6.05 3.05
C LEU A 45 -36.66 -6.19 2.62
N ALA A 46 -36.29 -7.31 2.00
CA ALA A 46 -34.94 -7.52 1.50
C ALA A 46 -34.55 -6.46 0.46
N VAL A 47 -35.42 -6.19 -0.54
CA VAL A 47 -35.19 -5.15 -1.54
C VAL A 47 -35.05 -3.77 -0.90
N ALA A 48 -35.93 -3.43 0.05
CA ALA A 48 -35.88 -2.15 0.75
C ALA A 48 -34.58 -1.98 1.56
N LEU A 49 -34.13 -3.03 2.24
CA LEU A 49 -32.87 -3.03 2.98
C LEU A 49 -31.67 -2.90 2.05
N THR A 50 -31.64 -3.65 0.95
CA THR A 50 -30.56 -3.53 -0.04
C THR A 50 -30.47 -2.11 -0.58
N LEU A 51 -31.58 -1.52 -1.02
CA LEU A 51 -31.62 -0.15 -1.51
C LEU A 51 -31.21 0.87 -0.44
N GLY A 52 -31.72 0.71 0.79
CA GLY A 52 -31.38 1.60 1.90
C GLY A 52 -29.90 1.56 2.25
N LEU A 53 -29.31 0.35 2.32
CA LEU A 53 -27.88 0.17 2.58
C LEU A 53 -27.02 0.67 1.43
N SER A 54 -27.41 0.46 0.18
CA SER A 54 -26.72 1.01 -0.98
C SER A 54 -26.71 2.53 -0.97
N VAL A 55 -27.86 3.17 -0.72
CA VAL A 55 -27.95 4.64 -0.61
C VAL A 55 -27.13 5.15 0.57
N HIS A 56 -27.16 4.46 1.71
CA HIS A 56 -26.34 4.82 2.86
C HIS A 56 -24.85 4.76 2.51
N ALA A 57 -24.38 3.65 1.94
CA ALA A 57 -22.99 3.48 1.53
C ALA A 57 -22.53 4.55 0.53
N LEU A 58 -23.38 4.93 -0.43
CA LEU A 58 -23.11 6.02 -1.37
C LEU A 58 -23.03 7.39 -0.70
N ARG A 59 -23.79 7.63 0.37
CA ARG A 59 -23.81 8.91 1.10
C ARG A 59 -22.68 9.05 2.11
N THR A 60 -22.16 7.96 2.63
CA THR A 60 -21.08 8.00 3.63
C THR A 60 -19.71 8.32 3.00
N ASP A 61 -19.63 8.44 1.66
CA ASP A 61 -18.40 8.71 0.90
C ASP A 61 -17.20 7.83 1.29
N ALA A 62 -17.42 6.69 1.97
CA ALA A 62 -16.33 5.85 2.47
C ALA A 62 -15.46 5.26 1.34
N VAL A 63 -15.99 5.25 0.10
CA VAL A 63 -15.30 4.82 -1.12
C VAL A 63 -14.74 6.02 -1.92
N LEU A 64 -15.30 7.21 -1.73
CA LEU A 64 -15.02 8.39 -2.56
C LEU A 64 -14.26 9.49 -1.81
N ASP A 65 -14.08 9.37 -0.50
CA ASP A 65 -13.37 10.34 0.31
C ASP A 65 -11.91 10.45 -0.18
N PRO A 66 -11.54 11.55 -0.83
CA PRO A 66 -10.19 11.75 -1.37
C PRO A 66 -9.16 11.88 -0.25
N THR A 67 -9.58 12.14 1.00
CA THR A 67 -8.71 12.25 2.17
C THR A 67 -8.39 10.89 2.81
N LEU A 68 -9.30 9.92 2.68
CA LEU A 68 -8.99 8.49 2.80
C LEU A 68 -8.37 7.92 1.52
N GLY A 69 -8.21 8.79 0.51
CA GLY A 69 -7.97 8.47 -0.89
C GLY A 69 -6.77 7.58 -1.07
N ASP A 70 -7.03 6.36 -1.54
CA ASP A 70 -6.16 5.46 -2.28
C ASP A 70 -4.65 5.60 -2.01
N VAL A 71 -4.29 5.76 -0.72
CA VAL A 71 -2.90 5.94 -0.26
C VAL A 71 -2.08 4.70 -0.61
N SER A 72 -2.77 3.58 -0.90
CA SER A 72 -2.21 2.34 -1.42
C SER A 72 -1.84 2.36 -2.91
N THR A 73 -2.28 3.34 -3.70
CA THR A 73 -1.98 3.38 -5.14
C THR A 73 -0.75 4.25 -5.43
N PHE A 74 0.39 3.60 -5.60
CA PHE A 74 1.56 4.25 -6.18
C PHE A 74 1.33 4.47 -7.69
N ARG A 75 0.69 5.60 -8.05
CA ARG A 75 0.28 5.90 -9.44
C ARG A 75 1.44 6.00 -10.43
N ASP A 76 2.62 6.42 -9.96
CA ASP A 76 3.84 6.48 -10.77
C ASP A 76 4.52 5.10 -10.94
N ALA A 77 4.03 4.02 -10.32
CA ALA A 77 4.63 2.69 -10.42
C ALA A 77 4.88 2.20 -11.86
N PRO A 78 3.95 2.34 -12.82
CA PRO A 78 4.18 1.89 -14.20
C PRO A 78 5.34 2.66 -14.86
N GLU A 79 5.39 3.98 -14.68
CA GLU A 79 6.40 4.85 -15.29
C GLU A 79 7.78 4.64 -14.66
N VAL A 80 7.82 4.53 -13.32
CA VAL A 80 9.04 4.25 -12.57
C VAL A 80 9.59 2.86 -12.93
N ALA A 81 8.75 1.84 -13.03
CA ALA A 81 9.18 0.52 -13.47
C ALA A 81 9.66 0.50 -14.92
N ALA A 82 9.00 1.23 -15.83
CA ALA A 82 9.43 1.37 -17.22
C ALA A 82 10.80 2.07 -17.33
N TYR A 83 11.04 3.10 -16.51
CA TYR A 83 12.36 3.71 -16.39
C TYR A 83 13.40 2.67 -15.97
N PHE A 84 13.14 1.94 -14.88
CA PHE A 84 14.05 0.93 -14.35
C PHE A 84 14.35 -0.22 -15.33
N ALA A 85 13.38 -0.63 -16.14
CA ALA A 85 13.58 -1.66 -17.16
C ALA A 85 14.68 -1.30 -18.19
N THR A 86 14.99 -0.01 -18.34
CA THR A 86 16.00 0.48 -19.29
C THR A 86 17.24 1.06 -18.62
N SER A 87 17.15 1.43 -17.34
CA SER A 87 18.21 2.19 -16.66
C SER A 87 18.98 1.42 -15.59
N LEU A 88 18.44 0.28 -15.13
CA LEU A 88 19.10 -0.55 -14.14
C LEU A 88 20.27 -1.31 -14.77
N THR A 89 21.38 -1.33 -14.04
CA THR A 89 22.61 -2.04 -14.37
C THR A 89 22.90 -3.08 -13.30
N PRO A 90 23.62 -4.18 -13.62
CA PRO A 90 23.99 -5.17 -12.61
C PRO A 90 24.70 -4.50 -11.41
N GLY A 91 24.23 -4.81 -10.21
CA GLY A 91 24.68 -4.18 -8.97
C GLY A 91 23.87 -2.95 -8.54
N ASP A 92 22.92 -2.44 -9.32
CA ASP A 92 21.98 -1.44 -8.78
C ASP A 92 21.07 -2.08 -7.72
N ARG A 93 20.67 -1.29 -6.72
CA ARG A 93 19.63 -1.68 -5.75
C ARG A 93 18.57 -0.60 -5.65
N VAL A 94 17.30 -1.00 -5.63
CA VAL A 94 16.14 -0.11 -5.52
C VAL A 94 15.55 -0.26 -4.12
N LEU A 95 15.61 0.83 -3.35
CA LEU A 95 15.05 0.93 -2.02
C LEU A 95 13.68 1.61 -2.07
N THR A 96 12.69 0.96 -1.49
CA THR A 96 11.31 1.45 -1.39
C THR A 96 10.79 1.25 0.03
N ASP A 97 9.68 1.89 0.37
CA ASP A 97 8.94 1.65 1.62
C ASP A 97 7.44 1.50 1.33
N ILE A 98 6.69 0.94 2.27
CA ILE A 98 5.25 0.78 2.16
C ILE A 98 4.60 2.17 2.02
N PRO A 99 3.65 2.35 1.08
CA PRO A 99 3.02 1.34 0.22
C PRO A 99 3.56 1.31 -1.23
N VAL A 100 4.75 1.84 -1.49
CA VAL A 100 5.37 1.93 -2.83
C VAL A 100 5.93 0.59 -3.31
N ASP A 101 6.37 -0.25 -2.37
CA ASP A 101 7.02 -1.53 -2.58
C ASP A 101 6.19 -2.51 -3.43
N ALA A 102 4.96 -2.82 -3.02
CA ALA A 102 4.14 -3.85 -3.67
C ALA A 102 3.66 -3.45 -5.09
N PRO A 103 3.18 -2.21 -5.34
CA PRO A 103 2.88 -1.79 -6.70
C PRO A 103 4.10 -1.81 -7.62
N LEU A 104 5.27 -1.38 -7.12
CA LEU A 104 6.49 -1.40 -7.93
C LEU A 104 6.94 -2.83 -8.25
N GLU A 105 6.87 -3.76 -7.29
CA GLU A 105 7.08 -5.20 -7.51
C GLU A 105 6.25 -5.75 -8.65
N TYR A 106 4.95 -5.43 -8.62
CA TYR A 106 4.01 -5.90 -9.60
C TYR A 106 4.43 -5.47 -11.01
N TYR A 107 4.79 -4.19 -11.19
CA TYR A 107 5.23 -3.70 -12.50
C TYR A 107 6.63 -4.18 -12.89
N PHE A 108 7.52 -4.46 -11.94
CA PHE A 108 8.79 -5.15 -12.22
C PHE A 108 8.52 -6.52 -12.85
N GLY A 109 7.65 -7.32 -12.23
CA GLY A 109 7.26 -8.63 -12.75
C GLY A 109 6.61 -8.53 -14.13
N ARG A 110 5.72 -7.54 -14.33
CA ARG A 110 5.03 -7.32 -15.62
C ARG A 110 5.98 -6.92 -16.75
N LEU A 111 7.05 -6.19 -16.45
CA LEU A 111 8.04 -5.71 -17.43
C LEU A 111 9.28 -6.60 -17.53
N GLY A 112 9.33 -7.71 -16.78
CA GLY A 112 10.48 -8.63 -16.77
C GLY A 112 11.72 -8.09 -16.04
N VAL A 113 11.57 -7.07 -15.20
CA VAL A 113 12.66 -6.56 -14.36
C VAL A 113 12.89 -7.52 -13.18
N PRO A 114 14.11 -8.04 -12.98
CA PRO A 114 14.40 -8.96 -11.89
C PRO A 114 14.07 -8.37 -10.51
N ARG A 115 13.37 -9.13 -9.66
CA ARG A 115 13.07 -8.72 -8.29
C ARG A 115 14.31 -8.58 -7.40
N SER A 116 15.44 -9.18 -7.79
CA SER A 116 16.73 -9.06 -7.09
C SER A 116 17.24 -7.62 -7.00
N TYR A 117 16.77 -6.73 -7.88
CA TYR A 117 17.05 -5.29 -7.78
C TYR A 117 16.37 -4.65 -6.55
N LEU A 118 15.24 -5.19 -6.08
CA LEU A 118 14.50 -4.63 -4.96
C LEU A 118 15.20 -4.98 -3.63
N ALA A 119 15.39 -3.99 -2.78
CA ALA A 119 16.15 -4.11 -1.53
C ALA A 119 15.30 -4.61 -0.34
N TRP A 120 14.40 -5.58 -0.56
CA TRP A 120 13.58 -6.13 0.55
C TRP A 120 14.35 -7.07 1.47
N ASP A 121 15.31 -7.82 0.91
CA ASP A 121 16.09 -8.80 1.67
C ASP A 121 17.00 -8.15 2.73
N SER A 122 17.35 -6.87 2.54
CA SER A 122 18.14 -6.06 3.49
C SER A 122 17.40 -5.71 4.79
N MET A 123 16.12 -6.04 4.95
CA MET A 123 15.45 -5.94 6.26
C MET A 123 15.92 -7.01 7.25
N ARG A 124 16.54 -8.11 6.79
CA ARG A 124 17.01 -9.21 7.65
C ARG A 124 18.52 -9.34 7.75
N SER A 125 19.25 -8.89 6.73
CA SER A 125 20.70 -8.81 6.77
C SER A 125 21.04 -7.33 6.85
N THR A 126 21.59 -6.96 8.01
CA THR A 126 22.10 -5.63 8.41
C THR A 126 22.46 -4.76 7.20
N ALA A 127 22.27 -3.44 7.33
CA ALA A 127 22.87 -2.40 6.47
C ALA A 127 24.42 -2.49 6.30
N THR A 128 25.03 -3.58 6.78
CA THR A 128 26.41 -4.02 6.68
C THR A 128 26.63 -5.14 5.67
N ALA A 129 25.60 -5.68 5.00
CA ALA A 129 25.78 -6.36 3.72
C ALA A 129 26.13 -5.30 2.67
N ARG A 130 27.30 -4.71 2.92
CA ARG A 130 28.08 -3.84 2.09
C ARG A 130 28.04 -4.48 0.73
N LEU A 131 27.28 -3.85 -0.15
CA LEU A 131 27.18 -4.22 -1.54
C LEU A 131 28.63 -4.26 -2.07
N GLU A 132 29.18 -5.47 -2.17
CA GLU A 132 30.58 -5.72 -2.49
C GLU A 132 30.81 -5.38 -3.97
N GLY A 133 30.86 -4.10 -4.33
CA GLY A 133 31.03 -3.78 -5.75
C GLY A 133 30.86 -2.34 -6.25
N GLY A 134 30.74 -1.32 -5.41
CA GLY A 134 30.51 0.06 -5.91
C GLY A 134 29.08 0.26 -6.46
N GLU A 135 28.15 -0.52 -5.93
CA GLU A 135 26.73 -0.53 -6.25
C GLU A 135 26.06 0.82 -5.96
N ARG A 136 25.16 1.23 -6.86
CA ARG A 136 24.34 2.43 -6.74
C ARG A 136 23.00 2.07 -6.08
N LEU A 137 22.66 2.80 -5.03
CA LEU A 137 21.38 2.68 -4.33
C LEU A 137 20.41 3.72 -4.89
N ILE A 138 19.24 3.29 -5.32
CA ILE A 138 18.20 4.15 -5.87
C ILE A 138 17.02 4.15 -4.91
N VAL A 139 16.76 5.28 -4.27
CA VAL A 139 15.67 5.42 -3.30
C VAL A 139 14.45 6.00 -4.00
N VAL A 140 13.34 5.26 -3.96
CA VAL A 140 12.04 5.73 -4.47
C VAL A 140 11.28 6.39 -3.33
N VAL A 141 10.87 7.64 -3.54
CA VAL A 141 10.12 8.42 -2.55
C VAL A 141 8.79 8.83 -3.17
N ASN A 142 7.69 8.59 -2.45
CA ASN A 142 6.38 9.08 -2.84
C ASN A 142 5.84 10.10 -1.80
N PRO A 143 6.03 11.40 -2.03
CA PRO A 143 5.58 12.43 -1.08
C PRO A 143 4.05 12.50 -0.96
N VAL A 144 3.28 12.00 -1.94
CA VAL A 144 1.82 11.97 -1.89
C VAL A 144 1.30 11.13 -0.72
N VAL A 145 2.06 10.10 -0.33
CA VAL A 145 1.73 9.22 0.81
C VAL A 145 2.49 9.61 2.09
N GLY A 146 3.08 10.81 2.12
CA GLY A 146 3.84 11.33 3.25
C GLY A 146 5.26 10.76 3.39
N GLN A 147 5.76 10.01 2.41
CA GLN A 147 7.16 9.58 2.43
C GLN A 147 8.10 10.75 2.14
N THR A 148 9.18 10.82 2.90
CA THR A 148 10.35 11.63 2.62
C THR A 148 11.56 10.74 2.43
N PHE A 149 12.58 11.25 1.74
CA PHE A 149 13.86 10.55 1.57
C PHE A 149 14.41 9.99 2.89
N GLY A 150 14.52 10.84 3.92
CA GLY A 150 15.01 10.43 5.24
C GLY A 150 14.09 9.42 5.95
N SER A 151 12.77 9.48 5.72
CA SER A 151 11.86 8.48 6.29
C SER A 151 12.07 7.09 5.68
N VAL A 152 12.28 7.01 4.36
CA VAL A 152 12.51 5.73 3.65
C VAL A 152 13.83 5.11 4.11
N LEU A 153 14.90 5.91 4.21
CA LEU A 153 16.18 5.44 4.73
C LEU A 153 16.06 4.92 6.17
N ARG A 154 15.43 5.71 7.05
CA ARG A 154 15.26 5.37 8.47
C ARG A 154 14.45 4.09 8.68
N VAL A 155 13.33 3.93 7.97
CA VAL A 155 12.49 2.71 8.07
C VAL A 155 13.27 1.47 7.62
N ASN A 156 14.15 1.63 6.63
CA ASN A 156 15.01 0.56 6.14
C ASN A 156 16.35 0.44 6.88
N GLY A 157 16.56 1.19 7.98
CA GLY A 157 17.78 1.12 8.79
C GLY A 157 19.05 1.57 8.08
N VAL A 158 18.94 2.43 7.06
CA VAL A 158 20.06 2.96 6.29
C VAL A 158 20.51 4.29 6.88
N ASP A 159 21.80 4.41 7.18
CA ASP A 159 22.42 5.65 7.66
C ASP A 159 22.62 6.64 6.48
N PRO A 160 21.99 7.83 6.50
CA PRO A 160 22.17 8.81 5.45
C PRO A 160 23.61 9.35 5.35
N ASP A 161 24.37 9.38 6.44
CA ASP A 161 25.74 9.94 6.46
C ASP A 161 26.77 9.02 5.77
N ALA A 162 26.40 7.75 5.61
CA ALA A 162 27.15 6.75 4.86
C ALA A 162 26.94 6.85 3.33
N LEU A 163 26.05 7.74 2.88
CA LEU A 163 25.68 7.88 1.47
C LEU A 163 26.11 9.24 0.90
N ILE A 164 26.40 9.26 -0.39
CA ILE A 164 26.66 10.47 -1.16
C ILE A 164 25.70 10.48 -2.35
N GLU A 165 25.00 11.59 -2.52
CA GLU A 165 24.13 11.80 -3.68
C GLU A 165 24.98 11.88 -4.96
N ALA A 166 24.70 10.99 -5.90
CA ALA A 166 25.48 10.85 -7.13
C ALA A 166 24.91 11.72 -8.27
N THR A 167 23.61 12.02 -8.24
CA THR A 167 22.91 12.77 -9.30
C THR A 167 21.66 13.41 -8.73
N ALA A 168 21.25 14.54 -9.31
CA ALA A 168 20.01 15.21 -8.96
C ALA A 168 18.79 14.24 -9.04
N PRO A 169 17.81 14.38 -8.14
CA PRO A 169 16.65 13.50 -8.15
C PRO A 169 15.84 13.61 -9.44
N ARG A 170 15.33 12.47 -9.92
CA ARG A 170 14.40 12.43 -11.05
C ARG A 170 12.97 12.42 -10.52
N THR A 171 12.11 13.32 -11.00
CA THR A 171 10.70 13.40 -10.61
C THR A 171 9.78 12.81 -11.68
N PHE A 172 8.61 12.34 -11.25
CA PHE A 172 7.57 11.71 -12.07
C PHE A 172 6.25 12.49 -11.99
N ALA A 173 5.31 12.19 -12.89
CA ALA A 173 4.11 13.00 -13.12
C ALA A 173 3.23 13.17 -11.88
N HIS A 174 3.14 12.16 -11.00
CA HIS A 174 2.32 12.21 -9.78
C HIS A 174 3.14 12.51 -8.53
N GLY A 175 4.35 13.05 -8.68
CA GLY A 175 5.15 13.58 -7.59
C GLY A 175 6.16 12.61 -6.99
N ALA A 176 6.24 11.36 -7.46
CA ALA A 176 7.30 10.45 -7.03
C ALA A 176 8.68 10.97 -7.46
N SER A 177 9.71 10.63 -6.68
CA SER A 177 11.09 10.94 -7.01
C SER A 177 12.02 9.74 -6.82
N LEU A 178 13.07 9.70 -7.63
CA LEU A 178 14.18 8.76 -7.54
C LEU A 178 15.44 9.50 -7.12
N HIS A 179 16.04 9.08 -6.01
CA HIS A 179 17.30 9.60 -5.50
C HIS A 179 18.41 8.58 -5.76
N PHE A 180 19.47 9.01 -6.44
CA PHE A 180 20.57 8.14 -6.84
C PHE A 180 21.75 8.35 -5.91
N LEU A 181 22.13 7.32 -5.16
CA LEU A 181 23.12 7.38 -4.10
C LEU A 181 24.23 6.38 -4.34
N ARG A 182 25.40 6.69 -3.77
CA ARG A 182 26.53 5.77 -3.66
C ARG A 182 26.99 5.72 -2.21
N TRP A 183 27.53 4.58 -1.80
CA TRP A 183 28.19 4.48 -0.50
C TRP A 183 29.45 5.35 -0.49
N ARG A 184 29.62 6.11 0.59
CA ARG A 184 30.89 6.79 0.88
C ARG A 184 31.92 5.71 1.16
N SER A 185 32.93 5.56 0.28
CA SER A 185 34.07 4.70 0.58
C SER A 185 34.64 5.12 1.94
N PRO A 186 34.90 4.19 2.88
CA PRO A 186 35.66 4.56 4.07
C PRO A 186 36.99 5.11 3.58
N ALA A 187 37.34 6.32 4.03
CA ALA A 187 38.64 6.90 3.78
C ALA A 187 39.69 5.84 4.12
N GLY A 188 40.54 5.50 3.14
CA GLY A 188 41.45 4.36 3.24
C GLY A 188 42.17 4.32 4.58
N GLY A 189 41.91 3.26 5.34
CA GLY A 189 42.67 2.86 6.51
C GLY A 189 43.66 1.78 6.14
#